data_AF-A0A9P6J1F6-F1
#
_entry.id   AF-A0A9P6J1F6-F1
#
_cell.length_a   1.000
_cell.length_b   1.000
_cell.length_c   1.000
_cell.angle_alpha   90.00
_cell.angle_beta   90.00
_cell.angle_gamma   90.00
#
_symmetry.space_group_name_H-M   'P 1'
#
loop_
_entity.id
_entity.type
_entity.pdbx_description
1 polymer ?
#
loop_
_entity_poly.entity_id
_entity_poly.type
_entity_poly.pdbx_seq_one_letter_code
_entity_poly.pdbx_strand_id
1 'polypeptide(L)'
;MKLFELRVHKGVCKYVTFIQQSVLEIRVFFFIFAGGIVAFSISTMHLLRACSVPEACEDSETKFPKHILGALSATYFFMSGRLDPVSEELNSNDWAFHLMMVVYFFFTVIVMLNVLIALVNVAFMKSDATWRLIESRLHYIELAENLSYHIPGFRQTYNWFPKEIYFHATAQEVEEYEEMVRVSEGKDDPAIKELKAQVQSLEHQLASQQEREELRFQELKDLLLGRA
;
A
#
# COMPACT_ATOMS: atom_id res chain seq x y z
N MET A 1 -5.97 -22.32 14.16
CA MET A 1 -6.49 -23.12 13.01
C MET A 1 -7.53 -22.26 12.29
N LYS A 2 -7.64 -22.33 10.95
CA LYS A 2 -8.68 -21.67 10.09
C LYS A 2 -8.37 -20.34 9.38
N LEU A 3 -7.20 -20.24 8.74
CA LEU A 3 -7.03 -19.33 7.58
C LEU A 3 -6.24 -20.01 6.46
N PHE A 4 -5.36 -20.95 6.83
CA PHE A 4 -4.62 -21.80 5.89
C PHE A 4 -5.47 -22.80 5.10
N GLU A 5 -6.54 -23.37 5.67
CA GLU A 5 -7.38 -24.35 4.95
C GLU A 5 -8.25 -23.73 3.85
N LEU A 6 -8.60 -22.44 3.97
CA LEU A 6 -9.42 -21.74 2.97
C LEU A 6 -8.64 -21.42 1.67
N ARG A 7 -7.31 -21.58 1.69
CA ARG A 7 -6.44 -21.36 0.53
C ARG A 7 -6.56 -22.48 -0.52
N VAL A 8 -7.19 -23.62 -0.18
CA VAL A 8 -7.38 -24.77 -1.07
C VAL A 8 -8.53 -24.56 -2.06
N HIS A 9 -9.55 -23.77 -1.72
CA HIS A 9 -10.68 -23.52 -2.62
C HIS A 9 -10.44 -22.27 -3.48
N LYS A 10 -10.35 -22.44 -4.82
CA LYS A 10 -10.03 -21.35 -5.79
C LYS A 10 -10.81 -20.05 -5.57
N GLY A 11 -12.12 -20.14 -5.32
CA GLY A 11 -12.98 -18.97 -5.11
C GLY A 11 -12.68 -18.24 -3.81
N VAL A 12 -12.54 -18.98 -2.70
CA VAL A 12 -12.30 -18.42 -1.37
C VAL A 12 -10.89 -17.85 -1.25
N CYS A 13 -9.91 -18.50 -1.87
CA CYS A 13 -8.54 -18.00 -1.92
C CYS A 13 -8.46 -16.64 -2.62
N LYS A 14 -9.23 -16.41 -3.70
CA LYS A 14 -9.29 -15.11 -4.38
C LYS A 14 -9.75 -14.02 -3.39
N TYR A 15 -10.88 -14.24 -2.73
CA TYR A 15 -11.45 -13.30 -1.75
C TYR A 15 -10.57 -13.04 -0.53
N VAL A 16 -9.95 -14.07 0.04
CA VAL A 16 -9.09 -13.90 1.23
C VAL A 16 -7.84 -13.08 0.89
N THR A 17 -7.19 -13.38 -0.24
CA THR A 17 -6.04 -12.60 -0.72
C THR A 17 -6.45 -11.16 -1.04
N PHE A 18 -7.64 -10.95 -1.60
CA PHE A 18 -8.20 -9.61 -1.83
C PHE A 18 -8.41 -8.80 -0.57
N ILE A 19 -9.06 -9.39 0.44
CA ILE A 19 -9.32 -8.71 1.71
C ILE A 19 -8.00 -8.35 2.40
N GLN A 20 -7.05 -9.29 2.45
CA GLN A 20 -5.76 -9.05 3.08
C GLN A 20 -4.98 -7.92 2.40
N GLN A 21 -4.98 -7.90 1.06
CA GLN A 21 -4.29 -6.86 0.29
C GLN A 21 -4.97 -5.50 0.44
N SER A 22 -6.31 -5.47 0.40
CA SER A 22 -7.09 -4.23 0.56
C SER A 22 -6.84 -3.61 1.94
N VAL A 23 -6.77 -4.43 2.99
CA VAL A 23 -6.44 -3.95 4.35
C VAL A 23 -5.04 -3.35 4.43
N LEU A 24 -4.05 -3.92 3.72
CA LEU A 24 -2.69 -3.39 3.70
C LEU A 24 -2.59 -2.04 2.98
N GLU A 25 -3.28 -1.87 1.85
CA GLU A 25 -3.28 -0.59 1.12
C GLU A 25 -4.03 0.51 1.87
N ILE A 26 -5.10 0.15 2.60
CA ILE A 26 -5.95 1.10 3.35
C ILE A 26 -5.41 1.36 4.77
N ARG A 27 -4.27 0.77 5.18
CA ARG A 27 -3.73 0.90 6.54
C ARG A 27 -3.55 2.36 7.00
N VAL A 28 -3.11 3.25 6.09
CA VAL A 28 -2.86 4.66 6.39
C VAL A 28 -4.18 5.37 6.69
N PHE A 29 -5.24 5.05 5.97
CA PHE A 29 -6.58 5.56 6.23
C PHE A 29 -7.06 5.16 7.63
N PHE A 30 -6.85 3.91 8.06
CA PHE A 30 -7.22 3.49 9.41
C PHE A 30 -6.48 4.26 10.51
N PHE A 31 -5.21 4.60 10.31
CA PHE A 31 -4.47 5.45 11.26
C PHE A 31 -5.02 6.88 11.32
N ILE A 32 -5.32 7.48 10.17
CA ILE A 32 -5.91 8.83 10.09
C ILE A 32 -7.29 8.83 10.74
N PHE A 33 -8.10 7.82 10.44
CA PHE A 33 -9.44 7.65 10.99
C PHE A 33 -9.42 7.46 12.52
N ALA A 34 -8.55 6.60 13.02
CA ALA A 34 -8.35 6.42 14.46
C ALA A 34 -7.90 7.73 15.13
N GLY A 35 -6.97 8.46 14.51
CA GLY A 35 -6.55 9.79 14.99
C GLY A 35 -7.72 10.79 15.06
N GLY A 36 -8.60 10.79 14.06
CA GLY A 36 -9.81 11.61 14.05
C GLY A 36 -10.77 11.28 15.19
N ILE A 37 -11.01 9.99 15.47
CA ILE A 37 -11.84 9.54 16.60
C ILE A 37 -11.24 10.00 17.93
N VAL A 38 -9.92 9.85 18.12
CA VAL A 38 -9.24 10.29 19.34
C VAL A 38 -9.34 11.81 19.52
N ALA A 39 -9.04 12.58 18.47
CA ALA A 39 -9.09 14.04 18.52
C ALA A 39 -10.50 14.54 18.86
N PHE A 40 -11.52 13.96 18.25
CA PHE A 40 -12.91 14.35 18.52
C PHE A 40 -13.38 13.94 19.92
N SER A 41 -12.96 12.76 20.40
CA SER A 41 -13.27 12.29 21.75
C SER A 41 -12.65 13.20 22.82
N ILE A 42 -11.39 13.59 22.67
CA ILE A 42 -10.70 14.54 23.57
C ILE A 42 -11.37 15.91 23.50
N SER A 43 -11.71 16.40 22.31
CA SER A 43 -12.35 17.70 22.15
C SER A 43 -13.74 17.74 22.79
N THR A 44 -14.52 16.67 22.64
CA THR A 44 -15.86 16.54 23.25
C THR A 44 -15.76 16.45 24.76
N MET A 45 -14.80 15.69 25.27
CA MET A 45 -14.52 15.59 26.70
C MET A 45 -14.09 16.92 27.31
N HIS A 46 -13.29 17.71 26.59
CA HIS A 46 -12.92 19.05 27.03
C HIS A 46 -14.09 20.02 26.98
N LEU A 47 -14.90 19.98 25.93
CA LEU A 47 -16.02 20.90 25.75
C LEU A 47 -17.12 20.68 26.81
N LEU A 48 -17.51 19.42 27.03
CA LEU A 48 -18.51 19.06 28.05
C LEU A 48 -18.03 19.27 29.50
N ARG A 49 -16.74 19.54 29.71
CA ARG A 49 -16.16 19.81 31.03
C ARG A 49 -15.56 21.20 31.17
N ALA A 50 -15.65 22.03 30.13
CA ALA A 50 -15.19 23.40 30.18
C ALA A 50 -16.19 24.21 31.03
N CYS A 51 -16.11 24.09 32.36
CA CYS A 51 -16.84 24.92 33.29
C CYS A 51 -16.32 26.37 33.19
N SER A 52 -17.22 27.32 32.92
CA SER A 52 -16.91 28.76 33.01
C SER A 52 -17.15 29.34 34.41
N VAL A 53 -17.87 28.62 35.29
CA VAL A 53 -18.25 29.09 36.64
C VAL A 53 -17.85 28.05 37.71
N PRO A 54 -16.98 28.39 38.69
CA PRO A 54 -16.45 27.43 39.67
C PRO A 54 -17.46 26.79 40.62
N GLU A 55 -18.59 27.45 40.90
CA GLU A 55 -19.57 27.03 41.92
C GLU A 55 -20.62 26.01 41.43
N ALA A 56 -20.71 25.76 40.12
CA ALA A 56 -21.72 24.85 39.54
C ALA A 56 -21.17 23.47 39.14
N CYS A 57 -19.90 23.18 39.44
CA CYS A 57 -19.22 21.95 39.00
C CYS A 57 -19.27 20.82 40.06
N GLU A 58 -20.23 20.85 40.99
CA GLU A 58 -20.59 19.67 41.76
C GLU A 58 -21.53 18.81 40.91
N ASP A 59 -20.95 17.76 40.31
CA ASP A 59 -21.63 16.69 39.57
C ASP A 59 -22.78 17.15 38.66
N SER A 60 -22.45 17.90 37.60
CA SER A 60 -23.31 17.87 36.40
C SER A 60 -23.44 16.40 35.97
N GLU A 61 -24.63 15.83 36.06
CA GLU A 61 -24.98 14.45 35.69
C GLU A 61 -24.83 14.21 34.18
N THR A 62 -23.72 14.59 33.56
CA THR A 62 -23.46 14.32 32.15
C THR A 62 -23.31 12.81 32.00
N LYS A 63 -24.18 12.15 31.22
CA LYS A 63 -24.05 10.72 30.88
C LYS A 63 -22.77 10.36 30.12
N PHE A 64 -21.98 11.36 29.72
CA PHE A 64 -20.73 11.13 29.02
C PHE A 64 -19.67 10.52 29.97
N PRO A 65 -19.08 9.36 29.63
CA PRO A 65 -18.22 8.61 30.54
C PRO A 65 -16.97 9.40 30.97
N LYS A 66 -16.63 9.24 32.26
CA LYS A 66 -15.54 10.03 32.86
C LYS A 66 -14.14 9.64 32.34
N HIS A 67 -13.98 8.38 31.95
CA HIS A 67 -12.72 7.80 31.49
C HIS A 67 -12.52 7.94 29.97
N ILE A 68 -11.27 8.15 29.54
CA ILE A 68 -10.90 8.31 28.12
C ILE A 68 -11.37 7.13 27.26
N LEU A 69 -11.24 5.89 27.75
CA LEU A 69 -11.71 4.70 27.02
C LEU A 69 -13.23 4.67 26.85
N GLY A 70 -13.97 5.15 27.86
CA GLY A 70 -15.42 5.31 27.74
C GLY A 70 -15.77 6.43 26.77
N ALA A 71 -15.03 7.54 26.80
CA ALA A 71 -15.23 8.64 25.86
C ALA A 71 -15.01 8.19 24.42
N LEU A 72 -13.99 7.36 24.16
CA LEU A 72 -13.71 6.80 22.85
C LEU A 72 -14.82 5.86 22.37
N SER A 73 -15.30 4.97 23.24
CA SER A 73 -16.40 4.06 22.88
C SER A 73 -17.71 4.82 22.65
N ALA A 74 -17.98 5.86 23.44
CA ALA A 74 -19.12 6.75 23.23
C ALA A 74 -19.03 7.50 21.88
N THR A 75 -17.87 8.07 21.55
CA THR A 75 -17.63 8.75 20.26
C THR A 75 -17.74 7.78 19.06
N TYR A 76 -17.30 6.54 19.23
CA TYR A 76 -17.47 5.48 18.22
C TYR A 76 -18.94 5.09 18.04
N PHE A 77 -19.71 4.92 19.13
CA PHE A 77 -21.14 4.65 19.04
C PHE A 77 -21.92 5.82 18.44
N PHE A 78 -21.52 7.05 18.78
CA PHE A 78 -22.05 8.27 18.18
C PHE A 78 -21.87 8.29 16.65
N MET A 79 -20.70 7.88 16.15
CA MET A 79 -20.45 7.71 14.72
C MET A 79 -21.41 6.71 14.06
N SER A 80 -21.73 5.61 14.76
CA SER A 80 -22.69 4.61 14.28
C SER A 80 -24.16 5.08 14.31
N GLY A 81 -24.41 6.33 14.70
CA GLY A 81 -25.74 6.93 14.78
C GLY A 81 -26.44 6.71 16.12
N ARG A 82 -25.78 6.12 17.12
CA ARG A 82 -26.35 5.97 18.47
C ARG A 82 -26.11 7.24 19.29
N LEU A 83 -27.18 8.00 19.49
CA LEU A 83 -27.17 9.28 20.23
C LEU A 83 -27.38 9.10 21.75
N ASP A 84 -27.66 7.89 22.23
CA ASP A 84 -27.87 7.56 23.65
C ASP A 84 -26.84 8.22 24.61
N PRO A 85 -25.51 8.15 24.35
CA PRO A 85 -24.49 8.68 25.27
C PRO A 85 -24.41 10.22 25.31
N VAL A 86 -25.12 10.92 24.42
CA VAL A 86 -25.05 12.39 24.23
C VAL A 86 -26.45 13.03 24.30
N SER A 87 -27.49 12.21 24.49
CA SER A 87 -28.90 12.62 24.43
C SER A 87 -29.30 13.77 25.35
N GLU A 88 -28.70 13.88 26.54
CA GLU A 88 -28.98 14.97 27.48
C GLU A 88 -28.28 16.28 27.08
N GLU A 89 -27.06 16.17 26.54
CA GLU A 89 -26.28 17.32 26.06
C GLU A 89 -26.80 17.88 24.73
N LEU A 90 -27.51 17.06 23.94
CA LEU A 90 -28.24 17.52 22.76
C LEU A 90 -29.35 18.51 23.10
N ASN A 91 -29.94 18.43 24.30
CA ASN A 91 -30.95 19.38 24.77
C ASN A 91 -30.34 20.64 25.39
N SER A 92 -29.01 20.66 25.60
CA SER A 92 -28.30 21.86 26.02
C SER A 92 -28.29 22.90 24.87
N ASN A 93 -28.38 24.19 25.24
CA ASN A 93 -28.31 25.29 24.27
C ASN A 93 -26.85 25.70 23.96
N ASP A 94 -25.90 24.77 24.05
CA ASP A 94 -24.49 25.05 23.75
C ASP A 94 -24.23 24.96 22.24
N TRP A 95 -24.15 26.13 21.60
CA TRP A 95 -23.87 26.24 20.17
C TRP A 95 -22.54 25.61 19.76
N ALA A 96 -21.53 25.64 20.64
CA ALA A 96 -20.21 25.09 20.34
C ALA A 96 -20.28 23.56 20.27
N PHE A 97 -21.09 22.95 21.15
CA PHE A 97 -21.33 21.51 21.17
C PHE A 97 -22.04 21.04 19.89
N HIS A 98 -23.10 21.74 19.49
CA HIS A 98 -23.82 21.46 18.24
C HIS A 98 -22.94 21.62 17.01
N LEU A 99 -22.11 22.67 16.95
CA LEU A 99 -21.17 22.88 15.84
C LEU A 99 -20.16 21.73 15.73
N MET A 100 -19.58 21.30 16.86
CA MET A 100 -18.64 20.18 16.90
C MET A 100 -19.28 18.87 16.40
N MET A 101 -20.53 18.59 16.79
CA MET A 101 -21.25 17.42 16.29
C MET A 101 -21.48 17.46 14.77
N VAL A 102 -21.87 18.61 14.22
CA VAL A 102 -22.07 18.77 12.76
C VAL A 102 -20.76 18.54 12.01
N VAL A 103 -19.66 19.13 12.48
CA VAL A 103 -18.33 18.95 11.88
C VAL A 103 -17.90 17.49 11.94
N TYR A 104 -18.14 16.80 13.05
CA TYR A 104 -17.79 15.38 13.18
C TYR A 104 -18.61 14.48 12.27
N PHE A 105 -19.92 14.70 12.19
CA PHE A 105 -20.78 13.92 11.31
C PHE A 105 -20.36 14.12 9.85
N PHE A 106 -20.11 15.37 9.44
CA PHE A 106 -19.60 15.67 8.11
C PHE A 106 -18.25 14.96 7.85
N PHE A 107 -17.31 15.07 8.78
CA PHE A 107 -16.00 14.47 8.62
C PHE A 107 -16.05 12.92 8.57
N THR A 108 -16.79 12.28 9.49
CA THR A 108 -16.80 10.81 9.59
C THR A 108 -17.70 10.16 8.56
N VAL A 109 -18.94 10.63 8.43
CA VAL A 109 -19.94 9.99 7.57
C VAL A 109 -19.78 10.44 6.12
N ILE A 110 -19.50 11.71 5.86
CA ILE A 110 -19.41 12.21 4.49
C ILE A 110 -17.99 12.07 3.95
N VAL A 111 -16.98 12.60 4.65
CA VAL A 111 -15.61 12.57 4.12
C VAL A 111 -15.00 11.18 4.24
N MET A 112 -14.89 10.64 5.45
CA MET A 112 -14.15 9.41 5.70
C MET A 112 -14.80 8.19 5.05
N LEU A 113 -16.13 8.05 5.09
CA LEU A 113 -16.79 6.91 4.44
C LEU A 113 -16.66 6.94 2.92
N ASN A 114 -16.81 8.11 2.28
CA ASN A 114 -16.66 8.23 0.83
C ASN A 114 -15.21 7.96 0.39
N VAL A 115 -14.23 8.46 1.15
CA VAL A 115 -12.81 8.14 0.91
C VAL A 115 -12.56 6.65 1.10
N LEU A 116 -13.13 6.01 2.13
CA LEU A 116 -13.00 4.57 2.34
C LEU A 116 -13.54 3.78 1.14
N ILE A 117 -14.74 4.12 0.65
CA ILE A 117 -15.33 3.46 -0.51
C ILE A 117 -14.45 3.66 -1.75
N ALA A 118 -13.93 4.86 -1.98
CA ALA A 118 -13.03 5.15 -3.10
C ALA A 118 -11.73 4.34 -3.01
N LEU A 119 -11.11 4.27 -1.82
CA LEU A 119 -9.89 3.49 -1.60
C LEU A 119 -10.13 1.99 -1.76
N VAL A 120 -11.25 1.48 -1.25
CA VAL A 120 -11.67 0.09 -1.45
C VAL A 120 -11.83 -0.21 -2.93
N ASN A 121 -12.49 0.66 -3.70
CA ASN A 121 -12.66 0.48 -5.13
C ASN A 121 -11.33 0.47 -5.90
N VAL A 122 -10.42 1.39 -5.58
CA VAL A 122 -9.07 1.42 -6.15
C VAL A 122 -8.28 0.16 -5.80
N ALA A 123 -8.33 -0.28 -4.53
CA ALA A 123 -7.68 -1.51 -4.09
C ALA A 123 -8.25 -2.73 -4.83
N PHE A 124 -9.57 -2.78 -5.05
CA PHE A 124 -10.22 -3.84 -5.84
C PHE A 124 -9.71 -3.85 -7.28
N MET A 125 -9.71 -2.70 -7.97
CA MET A 125 -9.21 -2.61 -9.35
C MET A 125 -7.75 -3.03 -9.48
N LYS A 126 -6.90 -2.64 -8.51
CA LYS A 126 -5.48 -3.00 -8.51
C LYS A 126 -5.24 -4.48 -8.21
N SER A 127 -6.17 -5.12 -7.51
CA SER A 127 -6.05 -6.51 -7.09
C SER A 127 -6.55 -7.51 -8.15
N ASP A 128 -7.49 -7.13 -9.03
CA ASP A 128 -8.02 -8.02 -10.08
C ASP A 128 -7.01 -8.35 -11.18
N ALA A 129 -5.79 -7.83 -11.04
CA ALA A 129 -4.65 -8.20 -11.84
C ALA A 129 -4.26 -9.67 -11.53
N THR A 130 -4.83 -10.60 -12.31
CA THR A 130 -4.64 -12.06 -12.28
C THR A 130 -3.18 -12.50 -12.05
N TRP A 131 -2.21 -11.69 -12.49
CA TRP A 131 -0.78 -11.91 -12.30
C TRP A 131 -0.34 -12.05 -10.84
N ARG A 132 -0.95 -11.32 -9.89
CA ARG A 132 -0.55 -11.38 -8.47
C ARG A 132 -0.96 -12.67 -7.78
N LEU A 133 -2.08 -13.25 -8.23
CA LEU A 133 -2.52 -14.57 -7.75
C LEU A 133 -1.61 -15.68 -8.28
N ILE A 134 -1.07 -15.50 -9.48
CA ILE A 134 -0.05 -16.39 -10.06
C ILE A 134 1.26 -16.25 -9.30
N GLU A 135 1.72 -15.02 -9.05
CA GLU A 135 2.96 -14.73 -8.30
C GLU A 135 2.93 -15.32 -6.88
N SER A 136 1.84 -15.09 -6.14
CA SER A 136 1.70 -15.64 -4.78
C SER A 136 1.65 -17.17 -4.74
N ARG A 137 1.12 -17.81 -5.79
CA ARG A 137 1.17 -19.27 -5.94
C ARG A 137 2.56 -19.76 -6.33
N LEU A 138 3.25 -19.03 -7.21
CA LEU A 138 4.61 -19.33 -7.62
C LEU A 138 5.56 -19.28 -6.41
N HIS A 139 5.45 -18.23 -5.60
CA HIS A 139 6.24 -18.04 -4.39
C HIS A 139 5.97 -19.14 -3.35
N TYR A 140 4.74 -19.65 -3.28
CA TYR A 140 4.41 -20.79 -2.42
C TYR A 140 5.03 -22.10 -2.93
N ILE A 141 4.98 -22.33 -4.24
CA ILE A 141 5.60 -23.51 -4.88
C ILE A 141 7.12 -23.46 -4.69
N GLU A 142 7.74 -22.29 -4.88
CA GLU A 142 9.17 -22.06 -4.65
C GLU A 142 9.55 -22.35 -3.20
N LEU A 143 8.78 -21.84 -2.23
CA LEU A 143 9.06 -22.08 -0.81
C LEU A 143 8.95 -23.58 -0.47
N ALA A 144 7.93 -24.26 -1.01
CA ALA A 144 7.74 -25.69 -0.82
C ALA A 144 8.85 -26.51 -1.50
N GLU A 145 9.27 -26.12 -2.70
CA GLU A 145 10.39 -26.76 -3.41
C GLU A 145 11.67 -26.57 -2.60
N ASN A 146 12.01 -25.36 -2.17
CA ASN A 146 13.21 -25.05 -1.41
C ASN A 146 13.29 -25.86 -0.10
N LEU A 147 12.17 -26.01 0.61
CA LEU A 147 12.09 -26.84 1.82
C LEU A 147 12.29 -28.34 1.51
N SER A 148 11.77 -28.81 0.37
CA SER A 148 11.89 -30.21 -0.05
C SER A 148 13.22 -30.56 -0.72
N TYR A 149 13.95 -29.55 -1.22
CA TYR A 149 15.18 -29.73 -1.98
C TYR A 149 16.31 -30.36 -1.14
N HIS A 150 16.32 -30.06 0.15
CA HIS A 150 17.31 -30.61 1.09
C HIS A 150 17.05 -32.08 1.48
N ILE A 151 15.92 -32.68 1.07
CA ILE A 151 15.59 -34.07 1.40
C ILE A 151 16.18 -34.98 0.31
N PRO A 152 17.19 -35.82 0.64
CA PRO A 152 17.83 -36.68 -0.35
C PRO A 152 16.83 -37.69 -0.93
N GLY A 153 16.82 -37.83 -2.25
CA GLY A 153 15.95 -38.76 -2.97
C GLY A 153 14.51 -38.29 -3.18
N PHE A 154 14.07 -37.19 -2.57
CA PHE A 154 12.68 -36.72 -2.69
C PHE A 154 12.30 -36.40 -4.15
N ARG A 155 13.16 -35.70 -4.88
CA ARG A 155 12.96 -35.34 -6.31
C ARG A 155 13.10 -36.52 -7.27
N GLN A 156 13.74 -37.61 -6.84
CA GLN A 156 13.91 -38.83 -7.65
C GLN A 156 12.72 -39.78 -7.47
N THR A 157 12.16 -39.83 -6.26
CA THR A 157 11.04 -40.73 -5.92
C THR A 157 9.67 -40.11 -6.23
N TYR A 158 9.52 -38.78 -6.14
CA TYR A 158 8.22 -38.12 -6.28
C TYR A 158 8.25 -36.96 -7.29
N ASN A 159 7.42 -37.07 -8.33
CA ASN A 159 7.18 -36.01 -9.32
C ASN A 159 6.09 -35.03 -8.84
N TRP A 160 6.21 -34.51 -7.62
CA TRP A 160 5.22 -33.58 -7.06
C TRP A 160 5.38 -32.14 -7.55
N PHE A 161 6.53 -31.82 -8.14
CA PHE A 161 6.83 -30.52 -8.74
C PHE A 161 7.10 -30.68 -10.24
N PRO A 162 6.50 -29.84 -11.10
CA PRO A 162 6.75 -29.88 -12.52
C PRO A 162 8.17 -29.39 -12.84
N LYS A 163 8.83 -30.00 -13.82
CA LYS A 163 10.14 -29.54 -14.30
C LYS A 163 10.07 -28.24 -15.09
N GLU A 164 8.92 -28.00 -15.73
CA GLU A 164 8.66 -26.86 -16.60
C GLU A 164 7.24 -26.33 -16.35
N ILE A 165 7.08 -25.02 -16.31
CA ILE A 165 5.78 -24.35 -16.14
C ILE A 165 5.42 -23.69 -17.46
N TYR A 166 4.38 -24.21 -18.12
CA TYR A 166 3.86 -23.64 -19.35
C TYR A 166 2.75 -22.63 -19.01
N PHE A 167 2.96 -21.37 -19.38
CA PHE A 167 1.92 -20.36 -19.34
C PHE A 167 1.19 -20.36 -20.68
N HIS A 168 -0.13 -20.56 -20.64
CA HIS A 168 -0.96 -20.41 -21.82
C HIS A 168 -1.47 -18.97 -21.85
N ALA A 169 -1.12 -18.24 -22.91
CA ALA A 169 -1.68 -16.94 -23.22
C ALA A 169 -2.45 -17.04 -24.53
N THR A 170 -3.62 -16.45 -24.57
CA THR A 170 -4.43 -16.33 -25.78
C THR A 170 -3.79 -15.29 -26.70
N ALA A 171 -3.90 -15.43 -28.02
CA ALA A 171 -3.32 -14.47 -28.98
C ALA A 171 -3.71 -13.02 -28.67
N GLN A 172 -4.94 -12.81 -28.19
CA GLN A 172 -5.46 -11.51 -27.79
C GLN A 172 -4.79 -10.95 -26.51
N GLU A 173 -4.47 -11.80 -25.54
CA GLU A 173 -3.77 -11.39 -24.31
C GLU A 173 -2.30 -11.05 -24.58
N VAL A 174 -1.70 -11.70 -25.58
CA VAL A 174 -0.33 -11.38 -26.05
C VAL A 174 -0.32 -10.02 -26.76
N GLU A 175 -1.31 -9.76 -27.61
CA GLU A 175 -1.44 -8.48 -28.32
C GLU A 175 -1.66 -7.31 -27.35
N GLU A 176 -2.54 -7.46 -26.36
CA GLU A 176 -2.76 -6.44 -25.31
C GLU A 176 -1.49 -6.17 -24.48
N TYR A 177 -0.70 -7.21 -24.18
CA TYR A 177 0.57 -7.05 -23.48
C TYR A 177 1.60 -6.32 -24.34
N GLU A 178 1.72 -6.65 -25.62
CA GLU A 178 2.61 -5.95 -26.55
C GLU A 178 2.24 -4.47 -26.70
N GLU A 179 0.94 -4.15 -26.72
CA GLU A 179 0.47 -2.77 -26.72
C GLU A 179 0.82 -2.03 -25.42
N MET A 180 0.61 -2.65 -24.25
CA MET A 180 1.01 -2.05 -22.96
C MET A 180 2.51 -1.80 -22.87
N VAL A 181 3.33 -2.75 -23.33
CA VAL A 181 4.79 -2.60 -23.38
C VAL A 181 5.18 -1.45 -24.32
N ARG A 182 4.62 -1.40 -25.53
CA ARG A 182 4.86 -0.31 -26.49
C ARG A 182 4.43 1.06 -25.98
N VAL A 183 3.32 1.14 -25.25
CA VAL A 183 2.88 2.40 -24.62
C VAL A 183 3.80 2.79 -23.46
N SER A 184 4.35 1.82 -22.72
CA SER A 184 5.33 2.07 -21.66
C SER A 184 6.70 2.50 -22.21
N GLU A 185 7.13 1.90 -23.32
CA GLU A 185 8.36 2.26 -24.06
C GLU A 185 8.19 3.54 -24.86
N GLY A 186 6.96 3.88 -25.26
CA GLY A 186 6.60 5.12 -25.96
C GLY A 186 6.47 6.35 -25.06
N LYS A 187 6.51 6.18 -23.73
CA LYS A 187 6.87 7.28 -22.83
C LYS A 187 8.39 7.43 -22.86
N ASP A 188 8.87 8.06 -23.95
CA ASP A 188 10.20 8.66 -24.02
C ASP A 188 10.29 9.69 -22.88
N ASP A 189 10.69 9.24 -21.69
CA ASP A 189 11.05 10.13 -20.60
C ASP A 189 12.26 10.94 -21.11
N PRO A 190 12.14 12.27 -21.29
CA PRO A 190 13.19 13.07 -21.93
C PRO A 190 14.54 12.89 -21.23
N ALA A 191 14.53 12.59 -19.92
CA ALA A 191 15.71 12.25 -19.14
C ALA A 191 16.44 10.99 -19.65
N ILE A 192 15.72 9.94 -20.05
CA ILE A 192 16.31 8.67 -20.53
C ILE A 192 16.94 8.84 -21.91
N LYS A 193 16.32 9.66 -22.77
CA LYS A 193 16.84 9.96 -24.11
C LYS A 193 18.14 10.77 -24.04
N GLU A 194 18.18 11.74 -23.13
CA GLU A 194 19.39 12.52 -22.86
C GLU A 194 20.50 11.65 -22.24
N LEU A 195 20.15 10.75 -21.33
CA LEU A 195 21.10 9.80 -20.75
C LEU A 195 21.71 8.85 -21.80
N LYS A 196 20.90 8.32 -22.74
CA LYS A 196 21.39 7.49 -23.85
C LYS A 196 22.33 8.26 -24.78
N ALA A 197 22.01 9.51 -25.10
CA ALA A 197 22.87 10.36 -25.92
C ALA A 197 24.21 10.65 -25.23
N GLN A 198 24.19 10.89 -23.91
CA GLN A 198 25.40 11.07 -23.12
C GLN A 198 26.26 9.81 -23.10
N VAL A 199 25.67 8.63 -22.88
CA VAL A 199 26.40 7.35 -22.87
C VAL A 199 27.09 7.10 -24.21
N GLN A 200 26.41 7.33 -25.33
CA GLN A 200 27.02 7.18 -26.67
C GLN A 200 28.19 8.15 -26.91
N SER A 201 28.07 9.39 -26.42
CA SER A 201 29.16 10.37 -26.54
C SER A 201 30.39 9.99 -25.69
N LEU A 202 30.16 9.39 -24.51
CA LEU A 202 31.20 8.89 -23.61
C LEU A 202 31.92 7.68 -24.20
N GLU A 203 31.18 6.74 -24.81
CA GLU A 203 31.76 5.59 -25.49
C GLU A 203 32.68 6.01 -26.65
N HIS A 204 32.25 6.99 -27.45
CA HIS A 204 33.06 7.52 -28.54
C HIS A 204 34.32 8.25 -28.03
N GLN A 205 34.22 8.96 -26.91
CA GLN A 205 35.38 9.60 -26.28
C GLN A 205 36.38 8.55 -25.76
N LEU A 206 35.89 7.49 -25.12
CA LEU A 206 36.73 6.43 -24.57
C LEU A 206 37.48 5.68 -25.68
N ALA A 207 36.82 5.36 -26.79
CA ALA A 207 37.45 4.74 -27.95
C ALA A 207 38.57 5.63 -28.53
N SER A 208 38.31 6.94 -28.67
CA SER A 208 39.33 7.88 -29.16
C SER A 208 40.51 8.08 -28.20
N GLN A 209 40.31 7.89 -26.90
CA GLN A 209 41.39 7.93 -25.91
C GLN A 209 42.25 6.67 -25.97
N GLN A 210 41.62 5.50 -26.10
CA GLN A 210 42.34 4.23 -26.25
C GLN A 210 43.24 4.24 -27.49
N GLU A 211 42.74 4.71 -28.64
CA GLU A 211 43.56 4.83 -29.86
C GLU A 211 44.77 5.78 -29.66
N ARG A 212 44.59 6.89 -28.94
CA ARG A 212 45.70 7.82 -28.64
C ARG A 212 46.73 7.22 -27.68
N GLU A 213 46.30 6.41 -26.73
CA GLU A 213 47.22 5.71 -25.82
C GLU A 213 47.99 4.61 -26.53
N GLU A 214 47.35 3.86 -27.43
CA GLU A 214 48.00 2.86 -28.27
C GLU A 214 49.05 3.50 -29.19
N LEU A 215 48.72 4.64 -29.83
CA LEU A 215 49.68 5.40 -30.64
C LEU A 215 50.88 5.90 -29.83
N ARG A 216 50.66 6.48 -28.63
CA ARG A 216 51.76 6.90 -27.75
C ARG A 216 52.62 5.73 -27.29
N PHE A 217 52.02 4.57 -27.03
CA PHE A 217 52.74 3.37 -26.64
C PHE A 217 53.58 2.82 -27.81
N GLN A 218 53.08 2.94 -29.04
CA GLN A 218 53.82 2.60 -30.26
C GLN A 218 55.03 3.53 -30.45
N GLU A 219 54.84 4.85 -30.33
CA GLU A 219 55.95 5.83 -30.43
C GLU A 219 57.02 5.61 -29.36
N LEU A 220 56.62 5.31 -28.12
CA LEU A 220 57.54 4.97 -27.03
C LEU A 220 58.34 3.71 -27.32
N LYS A 221 57.72 2.68 -27.90
CA LYS A 221 58.43 1.46 -28.33
C LYS A 221 59.46 1.78 -29.40
N ASP A 222 59.12 2.61 -30.39
CA ASP A 222 60.02 2.98 -31.48
C ASP A 222 61.22 3.79 -30.97
N LEU A 223 61.01 4.69 -30.00
CA LEU A 223 62.08 5.44 -29.32
C LEU A 223 62.99 4.55 -28.46
N LEU A 224 62.42 3.56 -27.76
CA LEU A 224 63.18 2.65 -26.89
C LEU A 224 63.94 1.56 -27.65
N LEU A 225 63.46 1.13 -28.82
CA LEU A 225 64.11 0.13 -29.68
C LEU A 225 65.19 0.71 -30.60
N GLY A 226 65.49 2.02 -30.51
CA GLY A 226 66.71 2.59 -31.07
C GLY A 226 66.79 2.57 -32.59
N ARG A 227 65.72 3.02 -33.27
CA ARG A 227 65.75 3.28 -34.71
C ARG A 227 65.54 4.79 -34.95
N ALA A 228 66.65 5.53 -34.86
CA ALA A 228 66.76 6.86 -35.45
C ALA A 228 66.76 6.76 -36.99
#